data_AF-A0A920P6V1-F1
#
_entry.id   AF-A0A920P6V1-F1
#
_cell.length_a   1.000
_cell.length_b   1.000
_cell.length_c   1.000
_cell.angle_alpha   90.00
_cell.angle_beta   90.00
_cell.angle_gamma   90.00
#
_symmetry.space_group_name_H-M   'P 1'
#
loop_
_entity.id
_entity.type
_entity.pdbx_description
1 polymer ?
#
loop_
_entity_poly.entity_id
_entity_poly.type
_entity_poly.pdbx_seq_one_letter_code
_entity_poly.pdbx_strand_id
1 'polypeptide(L)'
;MYGLPNQTIDHWKTTLENLVALDPKHISLYSLTLEEGTPLHTWVEQGKLPTPDPDVAADMYHYAEESLEDHGYAHYEISNWRKA
;
A
#
# COMPACT_ATOMS: atom_id res chain seq x y z
N MET A 1 2.83 1.48 3.23
CA MET A 1 1.81 2.45 2.76
C MET A 1 1.65 2.23 1.27
N TYR A 2 0.42 2.20 0.77
CA TYR A 2 0.09 2.10 -0.66
C TYR A 2 -0.92 3.20 -1.05
N GLY A 3 -1.19 3.36 -2.35
CA GLY A 3 -2.04 4.45 -2.85
C GLY A 3 -1.38 5.83 -2.80
N LEU A 4 -0.04 5.90 -2.85
CA LEU A 4 0.68 7.18 -2.82
C LEU A 4 0.58 7.92 -4.17
N PRO A 5 0.69 9.27 -4.19
CA PRO A 5 0.77 10.02 -5.45
C PRO A 5 1.90 9.51 -6.34
N ASN A 6 1.63 9.34 -7.64
CA ASN A 6 2.53 8.77 -8.65
C ASN A 6 2.96 7.31 -8.41
N GLN A 7 2.37 6.61 -7.44
CA GLN A 7 2.62 5.19 -7.25
C GLN A 7 1.84 4.39 -8.28
N THR A 8 2.54 3.56 -9.05
CA THR A 8 1.94 2.64 -10.00
C THR A 8 1.80 1.26 -9.36
N ILE A 9 0.95 0.41 -9.95
CA ILE A 9 0.82 -0.99 -9.51
C ILE A 9 2.17 -1.71 -9.60
N ASP A 10 3.00 -1.46 -10.62
CA ASP A 10 4.30 -2.12 -10.76
C ASP A 10 5.31 -1.70 -9.66
N HIS A 11 5.29 -0.43 -9.25
CA HIS A 11 6.05 0.01 -8.07
C HIS A 11 5.60 -0.74 -6.81
N TRP A 12 4.29 -0.97 -6.68
CA TRP A 12 3.73 -1.69 -5.55
C TRP A 12 4.09 -3.18 -5.54
N LYS A 13 4.00 -3.86 -6.69
CA LYS A 13 4.44 -5.26 -6.85
C LYS A 13 5.90 -5.42 -6.44
N THR A 14 6.76 -4.56 -6.98
CA THR A 14 8.20 -4.51 -6.63
C THR A 14 8.42 -4.25 -5.13
N THR A 15 7.60 -3.40 -4.51
CA THR A 15 7.68 -3.12 -3.07
C THR A 15 7.34 -4.37 -2.24
N LEU A 16 6.28 -5.09 -2.61
CA LEU A 16 5.88 -6.32 -1.93
C LEU A 16 6.91 -7.44 -2.12
N GLU A 17 7.44 -7.63 -3.32
CA GLU A 17 8.51 -8.59 -3.60
C GLU A 17 9.73 -8.35 -2.72
N ASN A 18 10.16 -7.09 -2.61
CA ASN A 18 11.26 -6.72 -1.73
C ASN A 18 10.91 -6.91 -0.25
N LEU A 19 9.67 -6.61 0.16
CA LEU A 19 9.21 -6.77 1.53
C LEU A 19 9.22 -8.24 1.96
N VAL A 20 8.66 -9.14 1.14
CA VAL A 20 8.62 -10.58 1.47
C VAL A 20 10.03 -11.20 1.45
N ALA A 21 10.94 -10.69 0.63
CA ALA A 21 12.34 -11.13 0.61
C ALA A 21 13.09 -10.81 1.92
N LEU A 22 12.63 -9.82 2.70
CA LEU A 22 13.17 -9.53 4.04
C LEU A 22 12.65 -10.51 5.11
N ASP A 23 11.70 -11.37 4.79
CA ASP A 23 11.05 -12.35 5.67
C ASP A 23 10.60 -11.79 7.05
N PRO A 24 9.89 -10.64 7.10
CA PRO A 24 9.38 -10.13 8.36
C PRO A 24 8.36 -11.10 8.97
N LYS A 25 8.26 -11.14 10.30
CA LYS A 25 7.22 -11.92 10.99
C LYS A 25 5.83 -11.31 10.92
N HIS A 26 5.76 -10.00 10.72
CA HIS A 26 4.53 -9.22 10.72
C HIS A 26 4.60 -8.10 9.68
N ILE A 27 3.52 -7.90 8.94
CA ILE A 27 3.36 -6.88 7.92
C ILE A 27 2.07 -6.11 8.19
N SER A 28 2.17 -4.78 8.21
CA SER A 28 1.02 -3.89 8.26
C SER A 28 0.96 -3.02 7.01
N LEU A 29 -0.17 -3.03 6.31
CA LEU A 29 -0.40 -2.25 5.10
C LEU A 29 -1.54 -1.24 5.32
N TYR A 30 -1.26 0.01 5.00
CA TYR A 30 -2.20 1.12 5.11
C TYR A 30 -2.34 1.81 3.76
N SER A 31 -3.59 2.09 3.38
CA SER A 31 -3.90 2.98 2.26
C SER A 31 -3.65 4.41 2.69
N LEU A 32 -3.11 5.24 1.79
CA LEU A 32 -2.97 6.66 2.02
C LEU A 32 -4.35 7.33 2.07
N THR A 33 -4.63 8.02 3.17
CA THR A 33 -5.71 9.01 3.27
C THR A 33 -5.10 10.40 3.29
N LEU A 34 -5.63 11.32 2.48
CA LEU A 34 -5.23 12.73 2.52
C LEU A 34 -5.92 13.42 3.69
N GLU A 35 -5.14 13.76 4.71
CA GLU A 35 -5.62 14.50 5.88
C GLU A 35 -5.49 16.02 5.66
N GLU A 36 -6.56 16.75 5.96
CA GLU A 36 -6.59 18.21 5.86
C GLU A 36 -5.49 18.86 6.73
N GLY A 37 -4.89 19.95 6.23
CA GLY A 37 -3.82 20.66 6.93
C GLY A 37 -2.43 20.01 6.83
N THR A 38 -2.29 18.86 6.17
CA THR A 38 -0.98 18.28 5.89
C THR A 38 -0.31 18.94 4.68
N PRO A 39 1.04 18.96 4.60
CA PRO A 39 1.75 19.40 3.39
C PRO A 39 1.33 18.62 2.15
N LEU A 40 1.06 17.31 2.30
CA LEU A 40 0.65 16.45 1.21
C LEU A 40 -0.72 16.87 0.64
N HIS A 41 -1.70 17.11 1.49
CA HIS A 41 -3.01 17.65 1.10
C HIS A 41 -2.85 18.97 0.34
N THR A 42 -2.06 19.89 0.89
CA THR A 42 -1.79 21.20 0.28
C THR A 42 -1.14 21.06 -1.12
N TRP A 43 -0.23 20.11 -1.32
CA TRP A 43 0.40 19.89 -2.62
C TRP A 43 -0.54 19.28 -3.65
N VAL A 44 -1.45 18.41 -3.23
CA VAL A 44 -2.50 17.86 -4.10
C VAL A 44 -3.49 18.96 -4.49
N GLU A 45 -3.96 19.78 -3.55
CA GLU A 45 -4.85 20.92 -3.83
C GLU A 45 -4.22 21.94 -4.79
N GLN A 46 -2.90 22.16 -4.67
CA GLN A 46 -2.14 23.04 -5.55
C GLN A 46 -1.82 22.41 -6.92
N GLY A 47 -2.23 21.16 -7.18
CA GLY A 47 -1.92 20.44 -8.41
C GLY A 47 -0.44 20.08 -8.59
N LYS A 48 0.36 20.15 -7.53
CA LYS A 48 1.79 19.77 -7.56
C LYS A 48 1.98 18.26 -7.54
N LEU A 49 1.02 17.54 -6.97
CA LEU A 49 0.94 16.08 -6.96
C LEU A 49 -0.45 15.67 -7.47
N PRO A 50 -0.57 14.52 -8.15
CA PRO A 50 -1.87 14.02 -8.53
C PRO A 50 -2.68 13.62 -7.29
N THR A 51 -3.99 13.77 -7.38
CA THR A 51 -4.92 13.18 -6.41
C THR A 51 -4.76 11.66 -6.44
N PRO A 52 -4.58 10.99 -5.27
CA PRO A 52 -4.61 9.54 -5.19
C PRO A 52 -5.91 8.97 -5.77
N ASP A 53 -5.76 7.91 -6.57
CA ASP A 53 -6.89 7.21 -7.17
C ASP A 53 -7.32 6.04 -6.27
N PRO A 54 -8.55 6.03 -5.73
CA PRO A 54 -9.02 4.95 -4.87
C PRO A 54 -9.12 3.60 -5.59
N ASP A 55 -9.38 3.58 -6.91
CA ASP A 55 -9.48 2.33 -7.67
C ASP A 55 -8.10 1.67 -7.80
N VAL A 56 -7.05 2.48 -8.05
CA VAL A 56 -5.67 2.00 -8.04
C VAL A 56 -5.26 1.49 -6.66
N ALA A 57 -5.67 2.16 -5.59
CA ALA A 57 -5.40 1.71 -4.22
C ALA A 57 -6.11 0.37 -3.90
N ALA A 58 -7.32 0.17 -4.42
CA ALA A 58 -8.04 -1.10 -4.29
C ALA A 58 -7.32 -2.23 -5.03
N ASP A 59 -6.87 -1.99 -6.27
CA ASP A 59 -6.06 -2.95 -7.04
C ASP A 59 -4.76 -3.33 -6.31
N MET A 60 -4.09 -2.34 -5.71
CA MET A 60 -2.89 -2.57 -4.88
C MET A 60 -3.20 -3.45 -3.67
N TYR A 61 -4.32 -3.21 -3.00
CA TYR A 61 -4.73 -3.98 -1.84
C TYR A 61 -5.05 -5.44 -2.21
N HIS A 62 -5.83 -5.67 -3.26
CA HIS A 62 -6.14 -7.02 -3.75
C HIS A 62 -4.89 -7.79 -4.17
N TYR A 63 -3.98 -7.14 -4.89
CA TYR A 63 -2.69 -7.76 -5.21
C TYR A 63 -1.89 -8.12 -3.95
N ALA A 64 -1.93 -7.28 -2.92
CA ALA A 64 -1.24 -7.56 -1.66
C ALA A 64 -1.85 -8.75 -0.91
N GLU A 65 -3.17 -8.89 -0.89
CA GLU A 65 -3.85 -10.05 -0.28
C GLU A 65 -3.38 -11.35 -0.93
N GLU A 66 -3.48 -11.44 -2.26
CA GLU A 66 -3.06 -12.63 -3.02
C GLU A 66 -1.56 -12.91 -2.85
N SER A 67 -0.73 -11.88 -3.06
CA SER A 67 0.73 -12.04 -3.01
C SER A 67 1.23 -12.42 -1.61
N LEU A 68 0.66 -11.88 -0.55
CA LEU A 68 1.10 -12.20 0.82
C LEU A 68 0.65 -13.62 1.21
N GLU A 69 -0.56 -14.03 0.84
CA GLU A 69 -1.05 -15.39 1.04
C GLU A 69 -0.13 -16.42 0.37
N ASP A 70 0.26 -16.18 -0.90
CA ASP A 70 1.20 -17.03 -1.65
C ASP A 70 2.58 -17.17 -0.97
N HIS A 71 2.98 -16.17 -0.17
CA HIS A 71 4.24 -16.18 0.58
C HIS A 71 4.08 -16.67 2.04
N GLY A 72 2.91 -17.20 2.40
CA GLY A 72 2.64 -17.82 3.69
C GLY A 72 2.28 -16.82 4.81
N TYR A 73 1.90 -15.60 4.45
CA TYR A 73 1.41 -14.61 5.40
C TYR A 73 -0.10 -14.71 5.56
N ALA A 74 -0.56 -15.09 6.75
CA ALA A 74 -1.98 -15.14 7.07
C ALA A 74 -2.52 -13.74 7.39
N HIS A 75 -3.59 -13.34 6.71
CA HIS A 75 -4.35 -12.14 6.99
C HIS A 75 -5.22 -12.36 8.23
N TYR A 76 -5.08 -11.52 9.25
CA TYR A 76 -5.82 -11.70 10.51
C TYR A 76 -6.61 -10.47 10.94
N GLU A 77 -6.38 -9.33 10.29
CA GLU A 77 -7.12 -8.08 10.45
C GLU A 77 -6.93 -7.26 9.17
N ILE A 78 -7.88 -6.37 8.85
CA ILE A 78 -7.94 -5.58 7.60
C ILE A 78 -6.57 -5.11 7.10
N SER A 79 -5.75 -4.52 7.97
CA SER A 79 -4.45 -3.96 7.60
C SER A 79 -3.25 -4.83 7.96
N ASN A 80 -3.43 -6.06 8.44
CA ASN A 80 -2.38 -6.81 9.13
C ASN A 80 -2.28 -8.29 8.73
N TRP A 81 -1.04 -8.70 8.42
CA TRP A 81 -0.66 -10.06 8.10
C TRP A 81 0.46 -10.55 9.01
N ARG A 82 0.53 -11.86 9.23
CA ARG A 82 1.61 -12.49 10.00
C ARG A 82 2.02 -13.82 9.40
N LYS A 83 3.28 -14.17 9.60
CA LYS A 83 3.85 -15.47 9.26
C LYS A 83 4.29 -16.17 10.54
N ALA A 84 4.05 -17.48 10.63
CA ALA A 84 4.46 -18.30 11.78
C ALA A 84 5.99 -18.29 11.95
#